data_AF-A0AAV2PT18-F1
#
_entry.id   AF-A0AAV2PT18-F1
#
_cell.length_a   1.000
_cell.length_b   1.000
_cell.length_c   1.000
_cell.angle_alpha   90.00
_cell.angle_beta   90.00
_cell.angle_gamma   90.00
#
_symmetry.space_group_name_H-M   'P 1'
#
loop_
_entity.id
_entity.type
_entity.pdbx_description
1 polymer ?
#
loop_
_entity_poly.entity_id
_entity_poly.type
_entity_poly.pdbx_seq_one_letter_code
_entity_poly.pdbx_strand_id
1 'polypeptide(L)'
;RQYINYRDSKLTRILQLSLGGNAKTAIICTVTPASVDQTHSTLRFASGAKSIKNKPIVNEVLSDAALLKRYTKEINVLKNQLDKERNTDKAQEVEQVRELLDEEAKRKIRNWRHA
;
A
#
# COMPACT_ATOMS: atom_id res chain seq x y z
N ARG A 1 -3.99 -15.66 25.27
CA ARG A 1 -4.16 -14.22 24.95
C ARG A 1 -4.05 -13.47 26.27
N GLN A 2 -2.98 -12.71 26.50
CA GLN A 2 -2.76 -12.01 27.77
C GLN A 2 -3.70 -10.81 27.87
N TYR A 3 -4.40 -10.66 28.99
CA TYR A 3 -5.28 -9.52 29.24
C TYR A 3 -4.43 -8.31 29.65
N ILE A 4 -4.71 -7.13 29.08
CA ILE A 4 -4.03 -5.87 29.39
C ILE A 4 -5.04 -4.92 30.03
N ASN A 5 -4.73 -4.46 31.25
CA ASN A 5 -5.66 -3.71 32.09
C ASN A 5 -5.76 -2.21 31.74
N TYR A 6 -6.18 -1.86 30.53
CA TYR A 6 -6.41 -0.45 30.18
C TYR A 6 -7.60 0.18 30.94
N ARG A 7 -8.43 -0.62 31.61
CA ARG A 7 -9.63 -0.14 32.31
C ARG A 7 -9.43 0.17 33.78
N ASP A 8 -8.27 -0.16 34.35
CA ASP A 8 -7.98 0.09 35.77
C ASP A 8 -7.86 1.58 36.08
N SER A 9 -7.59 2.42 35.06
CA SER A 9 -7.60 3.88 35.23
C SER A 9 -8.16 4.60 34.00
N LYS A 10 -8.69 5.81 34.21
CA LYS A 10 -9.11 6.68 33.10
C LYS A 10 -7.93 7.05 32.19
N LEU A 11 -6.74 7.23 32.76
CA LEU A 11 -5.54 7.59 32.01
C LEU A 11 -5.12 6.48 31.05
N THR A 12 -4.98 5.25 31.53
CA THR A 12 -4.60 4.10 30.69
C THR A 12 -5.67 3.77 29.65
N ARG A 13 -6.94 4.10 29.92
CA ARG A 13 -8.03 3.99 28.94
C ARG A 13 -7.90 4.98 27.79
N ILE A 14 -7.57 6.24 28.08
CA ILE A 14 -7.32 7.26 27.05
C ILE A 14 -6.07 6.91 26.24
N LEU A 15 -5.02 6.38 26.90
CA LEU A 15 -3.76 6.02 26.27
C LEU A 15 -3.77 4.65 25.56
N GLN A 16 -4.90 3.95 25.51
CA GLN A 16 -4.99 2.61 24.93
C GLN A 16 -4.49 2.56 23.48
N LEU A 17 -4.78 3.60 22.67
CA LEU A 17 -4.25 3.71 21.31
C LEU A 17 -2.73 3.92 21.27
N SER A 18 -2.19 4.63 22.27
CA SER A 18 -0.77 4.96 22.37
C SER A 18 0.09 3.79 22.88
N LEU A 19 -0.50 2.86 23.64
CA LEU A 19 0.22 1.78 24.33
C LEU A 19 -0.14 0.41 23.74
N GLY A 20 0.09 0.20 22.45
CA GLY A 20 -0.18 -1.06 21.74
C GLY A 20 -1.20 -0.95 20.61
N GLY A 21 -1.65 0.26 20.27
CA GLY A 21 -2.66 0.53 19.25
C GLY A 21 -2.12 1.24 18.00
N ASN A 22 -3.02 1.98 17.34
CA ASN A 22 -2.72 2.78 16.16
C ASN A 22 -2.20 4.18 16.56
N ALA A 23 -0.92 4.23 16.95
CA ALA A 23 -0.22 5.49 17.21
C ALA A 23 1.29 5.31 17.08
N LYS A 24 2.00 6.38 16.68
CA LYS A 24 3.45 6.49 16.88
C LYS A 24 3.67 7.13 18.24
N THR A 25 4.22 6.39 19.19
CA THR A 25 4.34 6.83 20.58
C THR A 25 5.80 6.97 20.97
N ALA A 26 6.12 8.10 21.60
CA ALA A 26 7.37 8.33 22.30
C ALA A 26 7.05 8.66 23.76
N ILE A 27 7.87 8.18 24.69
CA ILE A 27 7.73 8.44 26.12
C ILE A 27 9.01 9.13 26.58
N ILE A 28 8.87 10.32 27.15
CA ILE A 28 9.98 11.07 27.73
C ILE A 28 9.98 10.79 29.23
N CYS A 29 11.06 10.17 29.70
CA CYS A 29 11.26 9.90 31.12
C CYS A 29 12.22 10.94 31.69
N THR A 30 11.73 11.77 32.60
CA THR A 30 12.53 12.80 33.27
C THR A 30 13.08 12.24 34.58
N VAL A 31 14.37 12.40 34.82
CA VAL A 31 15.06 11.88 36.01
C VAL A 31 15.81 12.99 36.73
N THR A 32 16.16 12.78 38.00
CA THR A 32 16.90 13.75 38.81
C THR A 32 17.99 13.07 39.63
N PRO A 33 19.20 13.65 39.70
CA PRO A 33 20.27 13.09 40.53
C PRO A 33 19.97 13.18 42.04
N ALA A 34 19.00 14.00 42.45
CA ALA A 34 18.64 14.18 43.86
C ALA A 34 17.95 12.95 44.49
N SER A 35 17.45 12.01 43.69
CA SER A 35 16.84 10.78 44.19
C SER A 35 17.15 9.60 43.28
N VAL A 36 18.10 8.77 43.71
CA VAL A 36 18.55 7.58 42.99
C VAL A 36 17.43 6.54 42.87
N ASP A 37 16.65 6.32 43.94
CA ASP A 37 15.57 5.32 43.95
C ASP A 37 14.45 5.66 42.95
N GLN A 38 14.05 6.93 42.89
CA GLN A 38 13.04 7.39 41.93
C GLN A 38 13.57 7.35 40.50
N THR A 39 14.83 7.70 40.30
CA THR A 39 15.51 7.57 39.00
C THR A 39 15.57 6.11 38.55
N HIS A 40 15.95 5.19 39.43
CA HIS A 40 15.99 3.76 39.12
C HIS A 40 14.59 3.24 38.74
N SER A 41 13.57 3.61 39.50
CA SER A 41 12.17 3.23 39.22
C SER A 41 11.69 3.76 37.86
N THR A 42 12.04 5.00 37.53
CA THR A 42 11.73 5.63 36.24
C THR A 42 12.43 4.91 35.08
N LEU A 43 13.71 4.55 35.23
CA LEU A 43 14.46 3.83 34.20
C LEU A 43 13.94 2.39 34.00
N ARG A 44 13.51 1.72 35.07
CA ARG A 44 12.87 0.40 34.98
C ARG A 44 11.55 0.48 34.21
N PHE A 45 10.73 1.50 34.49
CA PHE A 45 9.53 1.78 33.70
C PHE A 45 9.89 2.03 32.23
N ALA A 46 10.88 2.89 31.94
CA ALA A 46 11.31 3.21 30.58
C ALA A 46 11.75 1.96 29.80
N SER A 47 12.48 1.05 30.45
CA SER A 47 12.91 -0.23 29.88
C SER A 47 11.72 -1.10 29.48
N GLY A 48 10.73 -1.22 30.37
CA GLY A 48 9.49 -1.94 30.06
C GLY A 48 8.68 -1.26 28.95
N ALA A 49 8.52 0.05 29.02
CA ALA A 49 7.76 0.83 28.04
C ALA A 49 8.36 0.77 26.63
N LYS A 50 9.70 0.71 26.52
CA LYS A 50 10.42 0.55 25.25
C LYS A 50 10.06 -0.75 24.51
N SER A 51 9.63 -1.78 25.23
CA SER A 51 9.26 -3.08 24.63
C SER A 51 7.86 -3.09 24.00
N ILE A 52 7.06 -2.05 24.24
CA ILE A 52 5.69 -1.94 23.70
C ILE A 52 5.75 -1.75 22.19
N LYS A 53 5.07 -2.62 21.44
CA LYS A 53 4.99 -2.56 19.98
C LYS A 53 3.63 -2.00 19.55
N ASN A 54 3.65 -0.85 18.89
CA ASN A 54 2.46 -0.28 18.26
C ASN A 54 2.34 -0.73 16.80
N LYS A 55 1.13 -0.62 16.25
CA LYS A 55 0.83 -0.87 14.84
C LYS A 55 0.20 0.38 14.22
N PRO A 56 1.00 1.43 13.96
CA PRO A 56 0.49 2.66 13.37
C PRO A 56 0.04 2.41 11.92
N ILE A 57 -1.15 2.89 11.59
CA ILE A 57 -1.80 2.85 10.28
C ILE A 57 -2.28 4.29 10.00
N VAL A 58 -2.13 4.74 8.75
CA VAL A 58 -2.63 6.07 8.35
C VAL A 58 -4.16 6.07 8.44
N ASN A 59 -4.70 6.98 9.26
CA ASN A 59 -6.15 7.20 9.37
C ASN A 59 -6.61 8.06 8.20
N GLU A 60 -6.77 7.45 7.03
CA GLU A 60 -7.34 8.15 5.87
C GLU A 60 -8.83 8.43 6.14
N VAL A 61 -9.17 9.70 6.38
CA VAL A 61 -10.56 10.16 6.30
C VAL A 61 -10.83 10.42 4.82
N LEU A 62 -11.31 9.40 4.12
CA LEU A 62 -11.76 9.54 2.75
C LEU A 62 -13.07 10.32 2.79
N SER A 63 -13.02 11.62 2.46
CA SER A 63 -14.25 12.32 2.09
C SER A 63 -14.83 11.66 0.84
N ASP A 64 -16.15 11.71 0.66
CA ASP A 64 -16.79 11.16 -0.54
C ASP A 64 -16.16 11.70 -1.83
N ALA A 65 -15.75 12.98 -1.82
CA ALA A 65 -15.00 13.60 -2.90
C ALA A 65 -13.61 12.98 -3.12
N ALA A 66 -12.85 12.68 -2.05
CA ALA A 66 -11.55 12.02 -2.16
C ALA A 66 -11.68 10.57 -2.65
N LEU A 67 -12.73 9.87 -2.21
CA LEU A 67 -13.04 8.50 -2.65
C LEU A 67 -13.42 8.46 -4.13
N LEU A 68 -14.34 9.35 -4.56
CA LEU A 68 -14.71 9.52 -5.97
C LEU A 68 -13.50 9.86 -6.84
N LYS A 69 -12.59 10.73 -6.36
CA LYS A 69 -11.36 11.05 -7.09
C LYS A 69 -10.42 9.85 -7.22
N ARG A 70 -10.29 9.01 -6.19
CA ARG A 70 -9.53 7.75 -6.26
C ARG A 70 -10.15 6.78 -7.26
N TYR A 71 -11.46 6.54 -7.18
CA TYR A 71 -12.14 5.65 -8.12
C TYR A 71 -12.08 6.15 -9.56
N THR A 72 -12.25 7.45 -9.80
CA THR A 72 -12.11 8.04 -11.14
C THR A 72 -10.70 7.80 -11.69
N LYS A 73 -9.66 7.96 -10.85
CA LYS A 73 -8.28 7.69 -11.24
C LYS A 73 -8.06 6.22 -11.57
N GLU A 74 -8.59 5.31 -10.76
CA GLU A 74 -8.48 3.87 -10.96
C GLU A 74 -9.19 3.42 -12.24
N ILE A 75 -10.42 3.90 -12.48
CA ILE A 75 -11.18 3.67 -13.72
C ILE A 75 -10.37 4.13 -14.94
N ASN A 76 -9.75 5.31 -14.88
CA ASN A 76 -8.96 5.82 -16.00
C ASN A 76 -7.69 4.99 -16.24
N VAL A 77 -7.02 4.52 -15.19
CA VAL A 77 -5.85 3.64 -15.33
C VAL A 77 -6.26 2.32 -15.99
N LEU A 78 -7.32 1.69 -15.51
CA LEU A 78 -7.81 0.42 -16.05
C LEU A 78 -8.28 0.56 -17.50
N LYS A 79 -9.01 1.62 -17.83
CA LYS A 79 -9.41 1.92 -19.23
C LYS A 79 -8.19 2.08 -20.14
N ASN A 80 -7.16 2.80 -19.69
CA ASN A 80 -5.93 2.97 -20.46
C ASN A 80 -5.16 1.65 -20.64
N GLN A 81 -5.21 0.74 -19.67
CA GLN A 81 -4.60 -0.59 -19.81
C GLN A 81 -5.36 -1.43 -20.85
N LEU A 82 -6.69 -1.46 -20.78
CA LEU A 82 -7.54 -2.15 -21.77
C LEU A 82 -7.36 -1.60 -23.18
N ASP A 83 -7.28 -0.28 -23.34
CA ASP A 83 -7.07 0.32 -24.66
C ASP A 83 -5.69 -0.01 -25.24
N LYS A 84 -4.66 -0.13 -24.39
CA LYS A 84 -3.33 -0.57 -24.82
C LYS A 84 -3.36 -2.02 -25.29
N GLU A 85 -3.94 -2.92 -24.50
CA GLU A 85 -4.07 -4.35 -24.85
C GLU A 85 -4.88 -4.52 -26.15
N ARG A 86 -6.01 -3.84 -26.26
CA ARG A 86 -6.82 -3.88 -27.49
C ARG A 86 -6.06 -3.34 -28.72
N ASN A 87 -5.23 -2.32 -28.54
CA ASN A 87 -4.44 -1.79 -29.64
C ASN A 87 -3.27 -2.70 -30.02
N THR A 88 -2.66 -3.41 -29.05
CA THR A 88 -1.65 -4.42 -29.35
C THR A 88 -2.25 -5.60 -30.11
N ASP A 89 -3.44 -6.06 -29.73
CA ASP A 89 -4.13 -7.16 -30.42
C ASP A 89 -4.45 -6.79 -31.87
N LYS A 90 -4.99 -5.59 -32.08
CA LYS A 90 -5.26 -5.07 -33.44
C LYS A 90 -4.01 -4.92 -34.27
N ALA A 91 -2.89 -4.47 -33.68
CA ALA A 91 -1.63 -4.34 -34.39
C ALA A 91 -1.10 -5.72 -34.83
N GLN A 92 -1.26 -6.74 -33.99
CA GLN A 92 -0.89 -8.12 -34.33
C GLN A 92 -1.76 -8.70 -35.45
N GLU A 93 -3.08 -8.47 -35.41
CA GLU A 93 -3.98 -8.92 -36.48
C GLU A 93 -3.64 -8.27 -37.83
N VAL A 94 -3.36 -6.95 -37.85
CA VAL A 94 -3.00 -6.24 -39.08
C VAL A 94 -1.69 -6.77 -39.67
N GLU A 95 -0.71 -7.06 -38.82
CA GLU A 95 0.58 -7.62 -39.27
C GLU A 95 0.40 -9.03 -39.85
N GLN A 96 -0.37 -9.90 -39.19
CA GLN A 96 -0.68 -11.24 -39.71
C GLN A 96 -1.37 -11.19 -41.07
N VAL A 97 -2.36 -10.30 -41.24
CA VAL A 97 -3.04 -10.14 -42.54
C VAL A 97 -2.08 -9.64 -43.61
N ARG A 98 -1.16 -8.71 -43.29
CA ARG A 98 -0.13 -8.24 -44.21
C ARG A 98 0.80 -9.37 -44.66
N GLU A 99 1.30 -10.18 -43.74
CA GLU A 99 2.18 -11.32 -44.04
C GLU A 99 1.49 -12.34 -44.96
N LEU A 100 0.22 -12.66 -44.69
CA LEU A 100 -0.57 -13.56 -45.53
C LEU A 100 -0.74 -13.03 -46.96
N LEU A 101 -1.05 -11.73 -47.11
CA LEU A 101 -1.19 -11.10 -48.42
C LEU A 101 0.13 -11.09 -49.21
N ASP A 102 1.25 -10.83 -48.53
CA ASP A 102 2.58 -10.87 -49.15
C ASP A 102 2.95 -12.28 -49.63
N GLU A 103 2.66 -13.32 -48.83
CA GLU A 103 2.86 -14.71 -49.23
C GLU A 103 1.98 -15.11 -50.42
N GLU A 104 0.71 -14.67 -50.45
CA GLU A 104 -0.17 -14.89 -51.61
C GLU A 104 0.34 -14.20 -52.88
N ALA A 105 0.82 -12.97 -52.77
CA ALA A 105 1.38 -12.22 -53.89
C ALA A 105 2.63 -12.95 -54.46
N LYS A 106 3.56 -13.38 -53.60
CA LYS A 106 4.73 -14.18 -54.01
C LYS A 106 4.32 -15.48 -54.69
N ARG A 107 3.26 -16.15 -54.21
CA ARG A 107 2.73 -17.39 -54.80
C ARG A 107 2.18 -17.15 -56.20
N LYS A 108 1.38 -16.09 -56.39
CA LYS A 108 0.85 -15.70 -57.71
C LYS A 108 1.97 -15.38 -58.70
N ILE A 109 2.99 -14.63 -58.28
CA ILE A 109 4.15 -14.30 -59.12
C ILE A 109 4.91 -15.57 -59.54
N ARG A 110 5.11 -16.52 -58.61
CA ARG A 110 5.71 -17.83 -58.94
C ARG A 110 4.91 -18.59 -59.99
N ASN A 111 3.60 -18.69 -59.81
CA ASN A 111 2.75 -19.42 -60.74
C ASN A 111 2.77 -18.78 -62.14
N TRP A 112 2.81 -17.44 -62.24
CA TRP A 112 2.95 -16.72 -63.51
C TRP A 112 4.27 -16.97 -64.24
N ARG A 113 5.35 -17.26 -63.50
CA ARG A 113 6.66 -17.58 -64.10
C ARG A 113 6.74 -19.01 -64.65
N HIS A 114 5.82 -19.88 -64.25
CA HIS A 114 5.80 -21.30 -64.63
C HIS A 114 4.68 -21.64 -65.63
N ALA A 115 3.88 -20.66 -66.04
CA ALA A 115 2.88 -20.75 -67.11
C ALA A 115 3.42 -20.10 -68.39
#